data_AF-A0A969GPI7-F1
#
_entry.id   AF-A0A969GPI7-F1
#
_cell.length_a   1.000
_cell.length_b   1.000
_cell.length_c   1.000
_cell.angle_alpha   90.00
_cell.angle_beta   90.00
_cell.angle_gamma   90.00
#
_symmetry.space_group_name_H-M   'P 1'
#
loop_
_entity.id
_entity.type
_entity.pdbx_description
1 polymer ?
#
loop_
_entity_poly.entity_id
_entity_poly.type
_entity_poly.pdbx_seq_one_letter_code
_entity_poly.pdbx_strand_id
1 'polypeptide(L)'
;MITLPSTAVVDVDLVCRGRWDEALELRGLGQDLLAGVSVSGSATFELWLFSERHRLNGATEAILHEATLVCLAEGRINDALKCASRLVNLNPFDEAHHVLLVQCLRAAGDYDGATNHAMHCTEIFRRELGAEPSLVLQEAIRQPTLDRAKMRPYSVQAMLEAGEAAIAAGAISQGLQTLREAAILARQGQNHQLLARVLVALGHALVHVGRGSDEEGGAALHEAVARAIEVGDQRTAAIAYRELAFADLERGRYDRALDLLGEATRLAAGDDAEMAWIECIEGACLSDRGCYSQSLKVLISAVDRAERTESPEALVFARCWVGRLHVLRGEFAEATPVLERALQQARACWMALAPLPESLLAEVHLLTGDLDTAESQLERAFVMGRQLDDPCLESIAMRGLGLVAVARGQDSRGYQMLIDAPRISRRLPDSYRWIEAYGLDALCRVAIDQGQAAAPRWITDLESLAARCGMRELLVRALLHKALLGEPAAFEIACDLATTIDNPFLHNAIAQTKF
;
A
#
# COMPACT_ATOMS: atom_id res chain seq x y z
N MET A 1 15.20 14.27 34.30
CA MET A 1 16.46 13.80 33.66
C MET A 1 16.21 12.34 33.28
N ILE A 2 16.09 12.04 31.99
CA ILE A 2 15.88 10.67 31.51
C ILE A 2 17.27 10.02 31.40
N THR A 3 17.52 8.96 32.16
CA THR A 3 18.79 8.23 32.10
C THR A 3 18.55 6.93 31.33
N LEU A 4 19.17 6.80 30.15
CA LEU A 4 19.06 5.59 29.35
C LEU A 4 20.03 4.52 29.89
N PRO A 5 19.65 3.22 29.86
CA PRO A 5 20.58 2.13 30.17
C PRO A 5 21.78 2.15 29.22
N SER A 6 22.96 1.73 29.69
CA SER A 6 24.17 1.63 28.86
C SER A 6 24.07 0.60 27.72
N THR A 7 22.99 -0.18 27.68
CA THR A 7 22.66 -1.17 26.66
C THR A 7 21.62 -0.68 25.65
N ALA A 8 21.12 0.55 25.79
CA ALA A 8 20.14 1.11 24.86
C ALA A 8 20.82 1.42 23.52
N VAL A 9 20.42 0.71 22.46
CA VAL A 9 20.83 0.95 21.08
C VAL A 9 19.54 1.01 20.27
N VAL A 10 19.22 2.17 19.70
CA VAL A 10 18.16 2.31 18.71
C VAL A 10 18.74 3.14 17.58
N ASP A 11 19.04 2.49 16.46
CA ASP A 11 19.41 3.18 15.23
C ASP A 11 18.16 3.32 14.37
N VAL A 12 17.44 4.43 14.58
CA VAL A 12 16.19 4.73 13.87
C VAL A 12 16.43 4.83 12.37
N ASP A 13 17.58 5.36 11.96
CA ASP A 13 17.92 5.49 10.55
C ASP A 13 18.13 4.12 9.92
N LEU A 14 18.80 3.20 10.62
CA LEU A 14 18.96 1.82 10.15
C LEU A 14 17.62 1.07 10.09
N VAL A 15 16.71 1.28 11.04
CA VAL A 15 15.36 0.66 11.01
C VAL A 15 14.47 1.27 9.92
N CYS A 16 14.63 2.55 9.58
CA CYS A 16 13.76 3.16 8.57
C CYS A 16 14.30 3.01 7.14
N ARG A 17 15.61 3.09 6.94
CA ARG A 17 16.26 3.21 5.61
C ARG A 17 17.45 2.29 5.43
N GLY A 18 17.77 1.50 6.45
CA GLY A 18 18.90 0.59 6.41
C GLY A 18 18.66 -0.60 5.49
N ARG A 19 19.71 -1.37 5.27
CA ARG A 19 19.52 -2.70 4.69
C ARG A 19 18.90 -3.63 5.71
N TRP A 20 18.01 -4.51 5.25
CA TRP A 20 17.31 -5.44 6.12
C TRP A 20 18.27 -6.35 6.91
N ASP A 21 19.39 -6.78 6.31
CA ASP A 21 20.34 -7.70 6.94
C ASP A 21 21.11 -7.04 8.09
N GLU A 22 21.52 -5.78 7.92
CA GLU A 22 22.13 -4.99 9.00
C GLU A 22 21.13 -4.69 10.11
N ALA A 23 19.88 -4.36 9.75
CA ALA A 23 18.84 -4.04 10.72
C ALA A 23 18.45 -5.26 11.58
N LEU A 24 18.48 -6.47 11.04
CA LEU A 24 18.20 -7.70 11.81
C LEU A 24 19.18 -7.95 12.97
N GLU A 25 20.40 -7.42 12.88
CA GLU A 25 21.43 -7.50 13.93
C GLU A 25 21.23 -6.47 15.06
N LEU A 26 20.30 -5.53 14.91
CA LEU A 26 19.99 -4.55 15.93
C LEU A 26 19.41 -5.21 17.19
N ARG A 27 20.07 -4.95 18.32
CA ARG A 27 19.55 -5.34 19.64
C ARG A 27 18.29 -4.55 19.93
N GLY A 28 17.19 -5.26 20.20
CA GLY A 28 15.91 -4.63 20.52
C GLY A 28 15.05 -4.30 19.31
N LEU A 29 15.39 -4.77 18.10
CA LEU A 29 14.50 -4.68 16.94
C LEU A 29 13.13 -5.34 17.27
N GLY A 30 12.07 -4.54 17.22
CA GLY A 30 10.71 -4.94 17.59
C GLY A 30 10.32 -4.66 19.04
N GLN A 31 11.15 -3.95 19.80
CA GLN A 31 10.77 -3.38 21.10
C GLN A 31 10.23 -1.96 20.90
N ASP A 32 9.28 -1.56 21.75
CA ASP A 32 8.76 -0.19 21.72
C ASP A 32 9.86 0.85 21.99
N LEU A 33 9.83 1.94 21.23
CA LEU A 33 10.69 3.09 21.48
C LEU A 33 10.50 3.59 22.92
N LEU A 34 11.60 3.74 23.66
CA LEU A 34 11.59 4.12 25.07
C LEU A 34 10.67 3.23 25.92
N ALA A 35 10.68 1.91 25.69
CA ALA A 35 9.89 0.95 26.48
C ALA A 35 10.09 1.16 27.99
N GLY A 36 8.98 1.20 28.73
CA GLY A 36 8.98 1.43 30.18
C GLY A 36 9.20 2.89 30.62
N VAL A 37 9.41 3.83 29.69
CA VAL A 37 9.45 5.26 29.99
C VAL A 37 8.04 5.84 29.86
N SER A 38 7.58 6.50 30.93
CA SER A 38 6.44 7.40 30.92
C SER A 38 6.90 8.74 31.51
N VAL A 39 6.56 9.85 30.84
CA VAL A 39 6.94 11.18 31.28
C VAL A 39 5.69 11.86 31.82
N SER A 40 5.51 11.76 33.14
CA SER A 40 4.39 12.41 33.82
C SER A 40 4.46 13.93 33.66
N GLY A 41 3.37 14.53 33.18
CA GLY A 41 3.21 16.00 33.13
C GLY A 41 3.38 16.63 31.74
N SER A 42 3.53 15.87 30.66
CA SER A 42 3.53 16.40 29.28
C SER A 42 2.63 15.55 28.36
N ALA A 43 1.38 15.99 28.16
CA ALA A 43 0.46 15.35 27.22
C ALA A 43 1.00 15.37 25.78
N THR A 44 1.67 16.47 25.40
CA THR A 44 2.30 16.63 24.09
C THR A 44 3.37 15.57 23.83
N PHE A 45 4.20 15.25 24.84
CA PHE A 45 5.22 14.20 24.72
C PHE A 45 4.61 12.81 24.61
N GLU A 46 3.56 12.49 25.38
CA GLU A 46 2.90 11.18 25.33
C GLU A 46 2.23 10.93 23.98
N LEU A 47 1.57 11.94 23.40
CA LEU A 47 0.99 11.87 22.05
C LEU A 47 2.07 11.72 20.97
N TRP A 48 3.17 12.48 21.05
CA TRP A 48 4.30 12.33 20.14
C TRP A 48 4.92 10.91 20.23
N LEU A 49 5.14 10.42 21.45
CA LEU A 49 5.73 9.10 21.68
C LEU A 49 4.82 7.98 21.16
N PHE A 50 3.49 8.14 21.30
CA PHE A 50 2.52 7.22 20.72
C PHE A 50 2.70 7.13 19.19
N SER A 51 2.75 8.25 18.48
CA SER A 51 2.94 8.27 17.03
C SER A 51 4.29 7.68 16.61
N GLU A 52 5.38 8.03 17.31
CA GLU A 52 6.71 7.51 16.98
C GLU A 52 6.87 6.01 17.23
N ARG A 53 6.23 5.47 18.27
CA ARG A 53 6.18 4.02 18.48
C ARG A 53 5.47 3.31 17.33
N HIS A 54 4.33 3.83 16.87
CA HIS A 54 3.61 3.26 15.72
C HIS A 54 4.47 3.28 14.46
N ARG A 55 5.13 4.42 14.17
CA ARG A 55 6.01 4.59 13.02
C ARG A 55 7.17 3.58 13.03
N LEU A 56 7.84 3.41 14.16
CA LEU A 56 8.98 2.49 14.28
C LEU A 56 8.56 1.02 14.28
N ASN A 57 7.38 0.69 14.83
CA ASN A 57 6.81 -0.64 14.74
C ASN A 57 6.47 -0.98 13.27
N GLY A 58 5.87 -0.04 12.52
CA GLY A 58 5.64 -0.19 11.08
C GLY A 58 6.93 -0.37 10.27
N ALA A 59 7.97 0.41 10.55
CA ALA A 59 9.27 0.26 9.89
C ALA A 59 9.95 -1.10 10.22
N THR A 60 9.83 -1.57 11.45
CA THR A 60 10.32 -2.88 11.86
C THR A 60 9.58 -4.01 11.14
N GLU A 61 8.25 -3.91 11.02
CA GLU A 61 7.43 -4.86 10.27
C GLU A 61 7.84 -4.89 8.80
N ALA A 62 8.07 -3.74 8.18
CA ALA A 62 8.52 -3.64 6.79
C ALA A 62 9.87 -4.36 6.57
N ILE A 63 10.85 -4.17 7.46
CA ILE A 63 12.15 -4.85 7.38
C ILE A 63 11.99 -6.37 7.53
N LEU A 64 11.21 -6.82 8.51
CA LEU A 64 11.03 -8.25 8.76
C LEU A 64 10.28 -8.92 7.61
N HIS A 65 9.33 -8.23 7.00
CA HIS A 65 8.60 -8.67 5.83
C HIS A 65 9.53 -8.85 4.63
N GLU A 66 10.30 -7.81 4.28
CA GLU A 66 11.28 -7.89 3.19
C GLU A 66 12.33 -8.98 3.45
N ALA A 67 12.90 -9.04 4.66
CA ALA A 67 13.86 -10.07 5.02
C ALA A 67 13.27 -11.48 4.83
N THR A 68 11.99 -11.66 5.15
CA THR A 68 11.30 -12.94 4.95
C THR A 68 11.20 -13.28 3.47
N LEU A 69 10.74 -12.34 2.63
CA LEU A 69 10.61 -12.57 1.18
C LEU A 69 11.97 -12.82 0.51
N VAL A 70 13.00 -12.06 0.87
CA VAL A 70 14.37 -12.27 0.37
C VAL A 70 14.90 -13.64 0.79
N CYS A 71 14.75 -14.02 2.07
CA CYS A 71 15.17 -15.34 2.55
C CYS A 71 14.41 -16.48 1.85
N LEU A 72 13.11 -16.32 1.57
CA LEU A 72 12.33 -17.28 0.79
C LEU A 72 12.86 -17.41 -0.64
N ALA A 73 13.09 -16.29 -1.33
CA ALA A 73 13.62 -16.25 -2.70
C ALA A 73 15.01 -16.91 -2.81
N GLU A 74 15.85 -16.75 -1.78
CA GLU A 74 17.17 -17.37 -1.70
C GLU A 74 17.15 -18.83 -1.23
N GLY A 75 15.99 -19.36 -0.83
CA GLY A 75 15.85 -20.70 -0.26
C GLY A 75 16.39 -20.84 1.17
N ARG A 76 16.67 -19.74 1.88
CA ARG A 76 17.04 -19.71 3.31
C ARG A 76 15.80 -19.85 4.20
N ILE A 77 15.12 -21.00 4.08
CA ILE A 77 13.81 -21.24 4.69
C ILE A 77 13.80 -21.07 6.21
N ASN A 78 14.86 -21.50 6.91
CA ASN A 78 14.95 -21.34 8.37
C ASN A 78 15.02 -19.88 8.81
N ASP A 79 15.67 -19.01 8.03
CA ASP A 79 15.75 -17.58 8.36
C ASP A 79 14.44 -16.87 8.01
N ALA A 80 13.79 -17.26 6.92
CA ALA A 80 12.45 -16.82 6.57
C ALA A 80 11.44 -17.16 7.69
N LEU A 81 11.44 -18.40 8.20
CA LEU A 81 10.57 -18.82 9.31
C LEU A 81 10.79 -18.00 10.58
N LYS A 82 12.05 -17.69 10.93
CA LYS A 82 12.37 -16.84 12.09
C LYS A 82 11.82 -15.43 11.90
N CYS A 83 12.01 -14.83 10.73
CA CYS A 83 11.54 -13.47 10.44
C CYS A 83 10.01 -13.40 10.41
N ALA A 84 9.35 -14.33 9.71
CA ALA A 84 7.89 -14.43 9.66
C ALA A 84 7.25 -14.64 11.04
N SER A 85 7.87 -15.49 11.88
CA SER A 85 7.39 -15.72 13.25
C SER A 85 7.51 -14.46 14.11
N ARG A 86 8.61 -13.69 13.96
CA ARG A 86 8.77 -12.39 14.64
C ARG A 86 7.72 -11.40 14.16
N LEU A 87 7.45 -11.37 12.86
CA LEU A 87 6.46 -10.48 12.25
C LEU A 87 5.04 -10.73 12.80
N VAL A 88 4.62 -12.00 12.88
CA VAL A 88 3.35 -12.40 13.50
C VAL A 88 3.30 -12.02 14.99
N ASN A 89 4.40 -12.18 15.73
CA ASN A 89 4.44 -11.79 17.14
C ASN A 89 4.35 -10.27 17.37
N LEU A 90 4.87 -9.46 16.44
CA LEU A 90 4.79 -8.01 16.52
C LEU A 90 3.37 -7.49 16.26
N ASN A 91 2.71 -8.06 15.26
CA ASN A 91 1.35 -7.70 14.90
C ASN A 91 0.54 -8.94 14.52
N PRO A 92 -0.11 -9.60 15.50
CA PRO A 92 -0.89 -10.82 15.29
C PRO A 92 -2.27 -10.56 14.67
N PHE A 93 -2.59 -9.31 14.35
CA PHE A 93 -3.87 -8.92 13.74
C PHE A 93 -3.73 -8.52 12.28
N ASP A 94 -2.53 -8.65 11.72
CA ASP A 94 -2.31 -8.49 10.28
C ASP A 94 -2.29 -9.87 9.61
N GLU A 95 -3.30 -10.13 8.78
CA GLU A 95 -3.47 -11.41 8.10
C GLU A 95 -2.31 -11.70 7.14
N ALA A 96 -1.70 -10.67 6.53
CA ALA A 96 -0.59 -10.86 5.59
C ALA A 96 0.61 -11.52 6.27
N HIS A 97 0.87 -11.19 7.54
CA HIS A 97 1.94 -11.81 8.33
C HIS A 97 1.70 -13.31 8.54
N HIS A 98 0.44 -13.69 8.80
CA HIS A 98 0.05 -15.09 8.95
C HIS A 98 0.13 -15.84 7.61
N VAL A 99 -0.32 -15.24 6.51
CA VAL A 99 -0.20 -15.79 5.15
C VAL A 99 1.26 -16.09 4.82
N LEU A 100 2.14 -15.12 5.08
CA LEU A 100 3.57 -15.27 4.82
C LEU A 100 4.22 -16.37 5.67
N LEU A 101 3.83 -16.51 6.95
CA LEU A 101 4.31 -17.62 7.79
C LEU A 101 3.79 -18.98 7.31
N VAL A 102 2.53 -19.07 6.87
CA VAL A 102 1.97 -20.29 6.25
C VAL A 102 2.78 -20.67 5.00
N GLN A 103 3.11 -19.70 4.15
CA GLN A 103 3.96 -19.94 2.97
C GLN A 103 5.36 -20.42 3.35
N CYS A 104 5.98 -19.84 4.38
CA CYS A 104 7.28 -20.29 4.90
C CYS A 104 7.23 -21.75 5.41
N LEU A 105 6.20 -22.11 6.17
CA LEU A 105 6.01 -23.47 6.70
C LEU A 105 5.85 -24.48 5.56
N ARG A 106 5.08 -24.13 4.53
CA ARG A 106 4.92 -24.96 3.33
C ARG A 106 6.22 -25.10 2.55
N ALA A 107 6.99 -24.03 2.40
CA ALA A 107 8.30 -24.08 1.75
C ALA A 107 9.28 -24.97 2.53
N ALA A 108 9.13 -25.07 3.86
CA ALA A 108 9.87 -26.00 4.71
C ALA A 108 9.39 -27.46 4.59
N GLY A 109 8.26 -27.72 3.92
CA GLY A 109 7.59 -29.02 3.87
C GLY A 109 6.73 -29.36 5.09
N ASP A 110 6.53 -28.41 6.01
CA ASP A 110 5.71 -28.57 7.20
C ASP A 110 4.23 -28.20 6.92
N TYR A 111 3.56 -29.07 6.16
CA TYR A 111 2.17 -28.88 5.77
C TYR A 111 1.18 -28.94 6.94
N ASP A 112 1.48 -29.77 7.95
CA ASP A 112 0.68 -29.88 9.17
C ASP A 112 0.83 -28.60 10.01
N GLY A 113 2.05 -28.09 10.18
CA GLY A 113 2.33 -26.82 10.83
C GLY A 113 1.63 -25.65 10.14
N ALA A 114 1.69 -25.59 8.81
CA ALA A 114 0.98 -24.58 8.01
C ALA A 114 -0.53 -24.59 8.26
N THR A 115 -1.14 -25.78 8.26
CA THR A 115 -2.58 -25.95 8.51
C THR A 115 -2.95 -25.56 9.94
N ASN A 116 -2.17 -26.01 10.93
CA ASN A 116 -2.36 -25.69 12.33
C ASN A 116 -2.22 -24.18 12.60
N HIS A 117 -1.25 -23.52 11.96
CA HIS A 117 -1.06 -22.08 12.09
C HIS A 117 -2.23 -21.29 11.50
N ALA A 118 -2.73 -21.68 10.33
CA ALA A 118 -3.90 -21.02 9.75
C ALA A 118 -5.16 -21.18 10.63
N MET A 119 -5.38 -22.36 11.21
CA MET A 119 -6.46 -22.57 12.17
C MET A 119 -6.32 -21.66 13.41
N HIS A 120 -5.09 -21.48 13.91
CA HIS A 120 -4.80 -20.59 15.02
C HIS A 120 -5.08 -19.12 14.67
N CYS A 121 -4.67 -18.66 13.49
CA CYS A 121 -4.99 -17.33 12.97
C CYS A 121 -6.51 -17.12 12.91
N THR A 122 -7.25 -18.08 12.35
CA THR A 122 -8.72 -18.03 12.30
C THR A 122 -9.36 -17.89 13.68
N GLU A 123 -8.86 -18.62 14.66
CA GLU A 123 -9.39 -18.54 16.03
C GLU A 123 -9.12 -17.17 16.67
N ILE A 124 -7.92 -16.61 16.50
CA ILE A 124 -7.59 -15.28 17.01
C ILE A 124 -8.47 -14.21 16.34
N PHE A 125 -8.62 -14.25 15.01
CA PHE A 125 -9.41 -13.27 14.27
C PHE A 125 -10.88 -13.30 14.68
N ARG A 126 -11.46 -14.50 14.83
CA ARG A 126 -12.85 -14.64 15.30
C ARG A 126 -13.01 -14.12 16.73
N ARG A 127 -12.07 -14.44 17.62
CA ARG A 127 -12.15 -14.09 19.04
C ARG A 127 -11.92 -12.60 19.30
N GLU A 128 -10.91 -12.02 18.66
CA GLU A 128 -10.44 -10.65 18.96
C GLU A 128 -11.03 -9.60 18.01
N LEU A 129 -11.25 -9.94 16.74
CA LEU A 129 -11.73 -8.99 15.72
C LEU A 129 -13.21 -9.22 15.35
N GLY A 130 -13.79 -10.36 15.76
CA GLY A 130 -15.16 -10.73 15.38
C GLY A 130 -15.33 -10.96 13.88
N ALA A 131 -14.24 -11.25 13.17
CA ALA A 131 -14.19 -11.42 11.73
C ALA A 131 -13.50 -12.74 11.36
N GLU A 132 -13.83 -13.28 10.19
CA GLU A 132 -13.08 -14.40 9.60
C GLU A 132 -11.91 -13.86 8.77
N PRO A 133 -10.76 -14.56 8.72
CA PRO A 133 -9.72 -14.24 7.75
C PRO A 133 -10.24 -14.33 6.32
N SER A 134 -9.57 -13.64 5.40
CA SER A 134 -9.86 -13.66 3.99
C SER A 134 -9.62 -15.05 3.36
N LEU A 135 -10.06 -15.22 2.11
CA LEU A 135 -9.80 -16.44 1.35
C LEU A 135 -8.30 -16.66 1.08
N VAL A 136 -7.49 -15.60 1.15
CA VAL A 136 -6.04 -15.64 0.92
C VAL A 136 -5.37 -16.60 1.88
N LEU A 137 -5.72 -16.57 3.17
CA LEU A 137 -5.17 -17.50 4.14
C LEU A 137 -5.48 -18.96 3.79
N GLN A 138 -6.69 -19.24 3.28
CA GLN A 138 -7.07 -20.59 2.84
C GLN A 138 -6.34 -21.00 1.57
N GLU A 139 -6.14 -20.08 0.64
CA GLU A 139 -5.38 -20.31 -0.60
C GLU A 139 -3.90 -20.57 -0.33
N ALA A 140 -3.31 -19.87 0.64
CA ALA A 140 -1.96 -20.11 1.11
C ALA A 140 -1.76 -21.55 1.60
N ILE A 141 -2.76 -22.13 2.30
CA ILE A 141 -2.75 -23.56 2.70
C ILE A 141 -2.89 -24.46 1.47
N ARG A 142 -3.77 -24.11 0.53
CA ARG A 142 -4.12 -24.97 -0.61
C ARG A 142 -3.03 -25.03 -1.67
N GLN A 143 -2.23 -23.97 -1.82
CA GLN A 143 -1.34 -23.71 -2.97
C GLN A 143 -1.01 -24.99 -3.76
N PRO A 144 -1.67 -25.19 -4.92
CA PRO A 144 -1.73 -26.48 -5.57
C PRO A 144 -0.32 -26.93 -5.95
N THR A 145 0.05 -28.14 -5.52
CA THR A 145 1.23 -28.81 -6.05
C THR A 145 0.94 -29.09 -7.52
N LEU A 146 1.55 -28.32 -8.41
CA LEU A 146 1.34 -28.50 -9.84
C LEU A 146 1.74 -29.92 -10.24
N ASP A 147 0.78 -30.68 -10.79
CA ASP A 147 1.00 -32.05 -11.23
C ASP A 147 1.91 -32.04 -12.45
N ARG A 148 3.18 -32.35 -12.20
CA ARG A 148 4.25 -32.37 -13.20
C ARG A 148 3.92 -33.29 -14.39
N ALA A 149 3.11 -34.33 -14.18
CA ALA A 149 2.71 -35.24 -15.25
C ALA A 149 1.69 -34.63 -16.23
N LYS A 150 1.04 -33.53 -15.85
CA LYS A 150 0.02 -32.82 -16.65
C LYS A 150 0.53 -31.54 -17.31
N MET A 151 1.77 -31.14 -17.03
CA MET A 151 2.37 -29.96 -17.64
C MET A 151 2.52 -30.15 -19.15
N ARG A 152 2.10 -29.13 -19.90
CA ARG A 152 2.08 -29.19 -21.37
C ARG A 152 3.49 -28.96 -21.94
N PRO A 153 3.85 -29.59 -23.08
CA PRO A 153 5.21 -29.54 -23.63
C PRO A 153 5.48 -28.24 -24.42
N TYR A 154 5.07 -27.09 -23.91
CA TYR A 154 5.31 -25.81 -24.56
C TYR A 154 6.65 -25.21 -24.13
N SER A 155 7.22 -24.32 -24.95
CA SER A 155 8.40 -23.57 -24.54
C SER A 155 8.03 -22.54 -23.47
N VAL A 156 8.94 -22.30 -22.52
CA VAL A 156 8.76 -21.30 -21.45
C VAL A 156 8.45 -19.91 -22.02
N GLN A 157 9.09 -19.53 -23.14
CA GLN A 157 8.83 -18.25 -23.81
C GLN A 157 7.39 -18.16 -24.33
N ALA A 158 6.84 -19.23 -24.92
CA ALA A 158 5.45 -19.24 -25.38
C ALA A 158 4.46 -19.19 -24.21
N MET A 159 4.81 -19.80 -23.07
CA MET A 159 3.98 -19.74 -21.86
C MET A 159 4.00 -18.36 -21.23
N LEU A 160 5.14 -17.67 -21.24
CA LEU A 160 5.26 -16.27 -20.82
C LEU A 160 4.31 -15.38 -21.64
N GLU A 161 4.46 -15.40 -22.96
CA GLU A 161 3.65 -14.59 -23.87
C GLU A 161 2.14 -14.92 -23.75
N ALA A 162 1.80 -16.21 -23.65
CA ALA A 162 0.41 -16.64 -23.48
C ALA A 162 -0.18 -16.21 -22.13
N GLY A 163 0.63 -16.26 -21.05
CA GLY A 163 0.23 -15.82 -19.72
C GLY A 163 -0.06 -14.32 -19.67
N GLU A 164 0.86 -13.50 -20.18
CA GLU A 164 0.70 -12.04 -20.29
C GLU A 164 -0.51 -11.68 -21.15
N ALA A 165 -0.65 -12.30 -22.33
CA ALA A 165 -1.79 -12.06 -23.22
C ALA A 165 -3.12 -12.47 -22.58
N ALA A 166 -3.16 -13.59 -21.83
CA ALA A 166 -4.35 -14.01 -21.11
C ALA A 166 -4.75 -13.00 -20.03
N ILE A 167 -3.78 -12.48 -19.26
CA ILE A 167 -4.03 -11.43 -18.26
C ILE A 167 -4.54 -10.15 -18.92
N ALA A 168 -3.88 -9.69 -19.98
CA ALA A 168 -4.29 -8.50 -20.72
C ALA A 168 -5.71 -8.64 -21.31
N ALA A 169 -6.13 -9.86 -21.66
CA ALA A 169 -7.48 -10.18 -22.12
C ALA A 169 -8.50 -10.36 -20.98
N GLY A 170 -8.11 -10.22 -19.71
CA GLY A 170 -8.97 -10.39 -18.53
C GLY A 170 -9.12 -11.84 -18.05
N ALA A 171 -8.43 -12.81 -18.66
CA ALA A 171 -8.41 -14.21 -18.23
C ALA A 171 -7.38 -14.43 -17.10
N ILE A 172 -7.53 -13.65 -16.02
CA ILE A 172 -6.54 -13.50 -14.93
C ILE A 172 -6.10 -14.85 -14.34
N SER A 173 -7.04 -15.67 -13.87
CA SER A 173 -6.70 -16.95 -13.21
C SER A 173 -5.95 -17.91 -14.14
N GLN A 174 -6.32 -17.95 -15.43
CA GLN A 174 -5.65 -18.80 -16.41
C GLN A 174 -4.25 -18.27 -16.78
N GLY A 175 -4.12 -16.96 -16.91
CA GLY A 175 -2.82 -16.33 -17.17
C GLY A 175 -1.85 -16.53 -16.02
N LEU A 176 -2.28 -16.28 -14.78
CA LEU A 176 -1.48 -16.55 -13.57
C LEU A 176 -1.06 -18.02 -13.47
N GLN A 177 -2.00 -18.93 -13.74
CA GLN A 177 -1.69 -20.36 -13.75
C GLN A 177 -0.62 -20.70 -14.79
N THR A 178 -0.71 -20.12 -15.98
CA THR A 178 0.27 -20.31 -17.07
C THR A 178 1.64 -19.76 -16.68
N LEU A 179 1.69 -18.57 -16.06
CA LEU A 179 2.94 -17.96 -15.59
C LEU A 179 3.57 -18.75 -14.43
N ARG A 180 2.78 -19.29 -13.50
CA ARG A 180 3.28 -20.19 -12.43
C ARG A 180 3.92 -21.44 -13.02
N GLU A 181 3.27 -22.07 -14.01
CA GLU A 181 3.84 -23.24 -14.70
C GLU A 181 5.11 -22.89 -15.47
N ALA A 182 5.14 -21.72 -16.13
CA ALA A 182 6.32 -21.21 -16.82
C ALA A 182 7.49 -21.02 -15.85
N ALA A 183 7.24 -20.45 -14.67
CA ALA A 183 8.27 -20.24 -13.65
C ALA A 183 8.85 -21.57 -13.15
N ILE A 184 8.01 -22.57 -12.90
CA ILE A 184 8.46 -23.92 -12.50
C ILE A 184 9.36 -24.55 -13.57
N LEU A 185 8.98 -24.47 -14.85
CA LEU A 185 9.78 -24.98 -15.95
C LEU A 185 11.08 -24.19 -16.14
N ALA A 186 11.02 -22.87 -16.02
CA ALA A 186 12.19 -22.00 -16.16
C ALA A 186 13.25 -22.29 -15.08
N ARG A 187 12.84 -22.57 -13.83
CA ARG A 187 13.75 -22.95 -12.73
C ARG A 187 14.50 -24.27 -12.98
N GLN A 188 13.98 -25.14 -13.82
CA GLN A 188 14.63 -26.41 -14.20
C GLN A 188 15.62 -26.22 -15.37
N GLY A 189 15.48 -25.13 -16.11
CA GLY A 189 16.36 -24.79 -17.21
C GLY A 189 17.65 -24.08 -16.74
N GLN A 190 18.56 -23.87 -17.69
CA GLN A 190 19.80 -23.11 -17.45
C GLN A 190 19.67 -21.63 -17.89
N ASN A 191 18.51 -21.22 -18.42
CA ASN A 191 18.30 -19.86 -18.90
C ASN A 191 17.78 -18.96 -17.78
N HIS A 192 18.70 -18.48 -16.94
CA HIS A 192 18.42 -17.59 -15.81
C HIS A 192 17.81 -16.24 -16.23
N GLN A 193 18.14 -15.74 -17.43
CA GLN A 193 17.52 -14.53 -17.96
C GLN A 193 16.04 -14.72 -18.25
N LEU A 194 15.66 -15.85 -18.88
CA LEU A 194 14.26 -16.17 -19.13
C LEU A 194 13.50 -16.43 -17.83
N LEU A 195 14.13 -17.08 -16.85
CA LEU A 195 13.55 -17.23 -15.51
C LEU A 195 13.25 -15.87 -14.88
N ALA A 196 14.20 -14.93 -14.89
CA ALA A 196 13.99 -13.59 -14.34
C ALA A 196 12.80 -12.88 -15.00
N ARG A 197 12.70 -12.90 -16.33
CA ARG A 197 11.57 -12.31 -17.07
C ARG A 197 10.23 -12.94 -16.72
N VAL A 198 10.17 -14.26 -16.60
CA VAL A 198 8.95 -14.98 -16.21
C VAL A 198 8.54 -14.63 -14.79
N LEU A 199 9.50 -14.53 -13.86
CA LEU A 199 9.23 -14.15 -12.48
C LEU A 199 8.76 -12.69 -12.37
N VAL A 200 9.31 -11.76 -13.17
CA VAL A 200 8.79 -10.39 -13.27
C VAL A 200 7.35 -10.38 -13.75
N ALA A 201 7.03 -11.08 -14.84
CA ALA A 201 5.68 -11.14 -15.37
C ALA A 201 4.69 -11.76 -14.36
N LEU A 202 5.08 -12.84 -13.69
CA LEU A 202 4.29 -13.45 -12.63
C LEU A 202 4.09 -12.50 -11.45
N GLY A 203 5.17 -11.87 -10.98
CA GLY A 203 5.15 -10.94 -9.86
C GLY A 203 4.26 -9.72 -10.12
N HIS A 204 4.46 -9.06 -11.27
CA HIS A 204 3.61 -7.97 -11.75
C HIS A 204 2.14 -8.38 -11.76
N ALA A 205 1.82 -9.53 -12.35
CA ALA A 205 0.45 -10.01 -12.41
C ALA A 205 -0.14 -10.29 -11.02
N LEU A 206 0.63 -10.87 -10.10
CA LEU A 206 0.15 -11.19 -8.75
C LEU A 206 -0.14 -9.92 -7.93
N VAL A 207 0.73 -8.90 -8.05
CA VAL A 207 0.60 -7.61 -7.36
C VAL A 207 -0.59 -6.80 -7.92
N HIS A 208 -0.70 -6.66 -9.25
CA HIS A 208 -1.73 -5.76 -9.83
C HIS A 208 -3.11 -6.41 -9.98
N VAL A 209 -3.17 -7.69 -10.32
CA VAL A 209 -4.45 -8.36 -10.67
C VAL A 209 -4.68 -9.68 -9.95
N GLY A 210 -3.68 -10.23 -9.27
CA GLY A 210 -3.77 -11.51 -8.56
C GLY A 210 -4.67 -11.45 -7.34
N ARG A 211 -4.77 -10.27 -6.70
CA ARG A 211 -5.59 -9.95 -5.54
C ARG A 211 -5.34 -10.87 -4.34
N GLY A 212 -4.93 -10.29 -3.22
CA GLY A 212 -4.46 -11.00 -2.04
C GLY A 212 -3.17 -11.80 -2.25
N SER A 213 -2.45 -11.59 -3.37
CA SER A 213 -1.35 -12.44 -3.80
C SER A 213 0.04 -11.79 -3.67
N ASP A 214 0.14 -10.62 -3.04
CA ASP A 214 1.39 -9.85 -2.91
C ASP A 214 2.53 -10.63 -2.28
N GLU A 215 2.26 -11.55 -1.35
CA GLU A 215 3.32 -12.33 -0.71
C GLU A 215 3.99 -13.29 -1.70
N GLU A 216 3.19 -13.93 -2.56
CA GLU A 216 3.73 -14.75 -3.65
C GLU A 216 4.41 -13.86 -4.71
N GLY A 217 3.79 -12.73 -5.05
CA GLY A 217 4.31 -11.76 -6.01
C GLY A 217 5.67 -11.21 -5.59
N GLY A 218 5.79 -10.75 -4.35
CA GLY A 218 7.00 -10.23 -3.76
C GLY A 218 8.13 -11.27 -3.70
N ALA A 219 7.82 -12.51 -3.31
CA ALA A 219 8.81 -13.59 -3.35
C ALA A 219 9.32 -13.87 -4.78
N ALA A 220 8.42 -13.90 -5.76
CA ALA A 220 8.78 -14.07 -7.17
C ALA A 220 9.66 -12.91 -7.67
N LEU A 221 9.33 -11.66 -7.31
CA LEU A 221 10.07 -10.47 -7.71
C LEU A 221 11.46 -10.40 -7.05
N HIS A 222 11.60 -10.74 -5.77
CA HIS A 222 12.91 -10.82 -5.14
C HIS A 222 13.80 -11.90 -5.78
N GLU A 223 13.22 -13.05 -6.15
CA GLU A 223 13.96 -14.05 -6.94
C GLU A 223 14.31 -13.49 -8.33
N ALA A 224 13.41 -12.76 -8.99
CA ALA A 224 13.65 -12.13 -10.28
C ALA A 224 14.83 -11.15 -10.23
N VAL A 225 14.88 -10.29 -9.19
CA VAL A 225 16.00 -9.36 -8.93
C VAL A 225 17.31 -10.13 -8.82
N ALA A 226 17.36 -11.16 -7.97
CA ALA A 226 18.58 -11.95 -7.77
C ALA A 226 19.08 -12.57 -9.09
N ARG A 227 18.17 -13.19 -9.86
CA ARG A 227 18.52 -13.81 -11.16
C ARG A 227 18.91 -12.81 -12.23
N ALA A 228 18.23 -11.68 -12.31
CA ALA A 228 18.54 -10.62 -13.26
C ALA A 228 19.92 -10.00 -12.98
N ILE A 229 20.25 -9.73 -11.71
CA ILE A 229 21.56 -9.22 -11.30
C ILE A 229 22.67 -10.24 -11.61
N GLU A 230 22.46 -11.52 -11.29
CA GLU A 230 23.43 -12.60 -11.56
C GLU A 230 23.86 -12.66 -13.04
N VAL A 231 22.93 -12.42 -13.97
CA VAL A 231 23.19 -12.45 -15.41
C VAL A 231 23.47 -11.08 -16.05
N GLY A 232 23.46 -10.00 -15.25
CA GLY A 232 23.68 -8.64 -15.72
C GLY A 232 22.52 -8.02 -16.52
N ASP A 233 21.28 -8.53 -16.39
CA ASP A 233 20.09 -7.96 -17.02
C ASP A 233 19.53 -6.80 -16.18
N GLN A 234 20.11 -5.62 -16.38
CA GLN A 234 19.77 -4.42 -15.61
C GLN A 234 18.31 -3.99 -15.79
N ARG A 235 17.76 -4.14 -17.00
CA ARG A 235 16.39 -3.73 -17.31
C ARG A 235 15.38 -4.58 -16.56
N THR A 236 15.53 -5.90 -16.59
CA THR A 236 14.63 -6.81 -15.86
C THR A 236 14.74 -6.59 -14.35
N ALA A 237 15.94 -6.33 -13.82
CA ALA A 237 16.12 -6.00 -12.42
C ALA A 237 15.44 -4.67 -12.03
N ALA A 238 15.55 -3.62 -12.86
CA ALA A 238 14.90 -2.33 -12.62
C ALA A 238 13.37 -2.48 -12.54
N ILE A 239 12.77 -3.20 -13.49
CA ILE A 239 11.33 -3.48 -13.48
C ILE A 239 10.94 -4.24 -12.21
N ALA A 240 11.70 -5.27 -11.83
CA ALA A 240 11.42 -6.05 -10.63
C ALA A 240 11.47 -5.21 -9.34
N TYR A 241 12.46 -4.31 -9.21
CA TYR A 241 12.53 -3.37 -8.10
C TYR A 241 11.35 -2.39 -8.08
N ARG A 242 10.95 -1.87 -9.24
CA ARG A 242 9.78 -0.99 -9.36
C ARG A 242 8.50 -1.70 -8.90
N GLU A 243 8.29 -2.95 -9.30
CA GLU A 243 7.10 -3.72 -8.89
C GLU A 243 7.08 -4.00 -7.38
N LEU A 244 8.23 -4.33 -6.78
CA LEU A 244 8.35 -4.45 -5.32
C LEU A 244 8.00 -3.14 -4.63
N ALA A 245 8.48 -2.01 -5.18
CA ALA A 245 8.18 -0.69 -4.64
C ALA A 245 6.69 -0.33 -4.77
N PHE A 246 6.02 -0.78 -5.83
CA PHE A 246 4.58 -0.60 -5.98
C PHE A 246 3.79 -1.37 -4.91
N ALA A 247 4.14 -2.64 -4.66
CA ALA A 247 3.54 -3.40 -3.57
C ALA A 247 3.77 -2.72 -2.21
N ASP A 248 4.97 -2.20 -1.96
CA ASP A 248 5.27 -1.47 -0.72
C ASP A 248 4.57 -0.11 -0.62
N LEU A 249 4.35 0.59 -1.74
CA LEU A 249 3.50 1.79 -1.80
C LEU A 249 2.09 1.45 -1.32
N GLU A 250 1.48 0.38 -1.85
CA GLU A 250 0.12 -0.02 -1.49
C GLU A 250 0.04 -0.39 0.01
N ARG A 251 1.07 -1.04 0.56
CA ARG A 251 1.15 -1.35 1.99
C ARG A 251 1.54 -0.18 2.88
N GLY A 252 1.78 1.01 2.31
CA GLY A 252 2.22 2.19 3.07
C GLY A 252 3.61 2.05 3.68
N ARG A 253 4.45 1.16 3.13
CA ARG A 253 5.86 0.94 3.51
C ARG A 253 6.77 1.87 2.71
N TYR A 254 6.48 3.17 2.77
CA TYR A 254 7.05 4.14 1.83
C TYR A 254 8.58 4.28 1.89
N ASP A 255 9.21 4.14 3.06
CA ASP A 255 10.67 4.23 3.15
C ASP A 255 11.32 3.06 2.38
N ARG A 256 10.79 1.82 2.50
CA ARG A 256 11.26 0.67 1.72
C ARG A 256 10.97 0.83 0.23
N ALA A 257 9.78 1.29 -0.13
CA ALA A 257 9.43 1.58 -1.52
C ALA A 257 10.43 2.57 -2.16
N LEU A 258 10.79 3.64 -1.46
CA LEU A 258 11.76 4.64 -1.95
C LEU A 258 13.18 4.07 -2.07
N ASP A 259 13.62 3.20 -1.15
CA ASP A 259 14.92 2.52 -1.25
C ASP A 259 14.97 1.61 -2.49
N LEU A 260 13.90 0.83 -2.73
CA LEU A 260 13.76 -0.03 -3.91
C LEU A 260 13.74 0.79 -5.21
N LEU A 261 13.05 1.93 -5.23
CA LEU A 261 13.03 2.85 -6.38
C LEU A 261 14.41 3.46 -6.64
N GLY A 262 15.21 3.72 -5.59
CA GLY A 262 16.60 4.15 -5.73
C GLY A 262 17.46 3.13 -6.49
N GLU A 263 17.30 1.83 -6.19
CA GLU A 263 17.95 0.76 -6.96
C GLU A 263 17.41 0.65 -8.39
N ALA A 264 16.09 0.77 -8.56
CA ALA A 264 15.47 0.78 -9.88
C ALA A 264 16.00 1.92 -10.76
N THR A 265 16.09 3.15 -10.23
CA THR A 265 16.65 4.33 -10.92
C THR A 265 18.09 4.09 -11.35
N ARG A 266 18.92 3.50 -10.47
CA ARG A 266 20.32 3.20 -10.79
C ARG A 266 20.45 2.22 -11.95
N LEU A 267 19.54 1.27 -12.06
CA LEU A 267 19.54 0.21 -13.07
C LEU A 267 18.84 0.61 -14.38
N ALA A 268 17.87 1.54 -14.32
CA ALA A 268 17.14 2.06 -15.47
C ALA A 268 17.86 3.23 -16.18
N ALA A 269 19.15 3.43 -15.93
CA ALA A 269 19.92 4.52 -16.52
C ALA A 269 19.88 4.46 -18.06
N GLY A 270 19.21 5.44 -18.67
CA GLY A 270 19.03 5.52 -20.14
C GLY A 270 17.77 4.83 -20.68
N ASP A 271 16.95 4.20 -19.83
CA ASP A 271 15.61 3.71 -20.18
C ASP A 271 14.55 4.73 -19.70
N ASP A 272 14.26 5.72 -20.55
CA ASP A 272 13.32 6.79 -20.20
C ASP A 272 11.88 6.29 -19.95
N ALA A 273 11.50 5.15 -20.55
CA ALA A 273 10.17 4.58 -20.39
C ALA A 273 10.04 3.93 -19.01
N GLU A 274 11.07 3.20 -18.57
CA GLU A 274 11.13 2.66 -17.21
C GLU A 274 11.27 3.77 -16.17
N MET A 275 12.09 4.78 -16.43
CA MET A 275 12.21 5.96 -15.55
C MET A 275 10.88 6.68 -15.35
N ALA A 276 10.02 6.78 -16.38
CA ALA A 276 8.70 7.37 -16.23
C ALA A 276 7.86 6.63 -15.19
N TRP A 277 7.90 5.31 -15.20
CA TRP A 277 7.19 4.47 -14.25
C TRP A 277 7.79 4.53 -12.84
N ILE A 278 9.11 4.52 -12.70
CA ILE A 278 9.78 4.69 -11.41
C ILE A 278 9.37 6.02 -10.78
N GLU A 279 9.41 7.11 -11.55
CA GLU A 279 9.01 8.45 -11.10
C GLU A 279 7.51 8.51 -10.75
N CYS A 280 6.64 7.74 -11.42
CA CYS A 280 5.22 7.62 -11.04
C CYS A 280 5.05 7.09 -9.61
N ILE A 281 5.74 5.99 -9.27
CA ILE A 281 5.61 5.34 -7.96
C ILE A 281 6.30 6.16 -6.87
N GLU A 282 7.45 6.78 -7.17
CA GLU A 282 8.12 7.72 -6.27
C GLU A 282 7.21 8.91 -5.95
N GLY A 283 6.61 9.51 -6.99
CA GLY A 283 5.67 10.60 -6.86
C GLY A 283 4.46 10.24 -5.98
N ALA A 284 3.94 9.03 -6.13
CA ALA A 284 2.88 8.49 -5.28
C ALA A 284 3.31 8.36 -3.81
N CYS A 285 4.47 7.76 -3.53
CA CYS A 285 5.01 7.64 -2.17
C CYS A 285 5.18 9.01 -1.51
N LEU A 286 5.75 9.98 -2.24
CA LEU A 286 5.94 11.34 -1.75
C LEU A 286 4.60 12.03 -1.49
N SER A 287 3.59 11.80 -2.34
CA SER A 287 2.24 12.35 -2.17
C SER A 287 1.59 11.85 -0.87
N ASP A 288 1.62 10.54 -0.63
CA ASP A 288 1.02 9.93 0.56
C ASP A 288 1.66 10.37 1.88
N ARG A 289 2.96 10.68 1.83
CA ARG A 289 3.73 11.23 2.96
C ARG A 289 3.54 12.74 3.16
N GLY A 290 2.74 13.42 2.33
CA GLY A 290 2.54 14.87 2.37
C GLY A 290 3.74 15.68 1.86
N CYS A 291 4.68 15.07 1.14
CA CYS A 291 5.83 15.74 0.52
C CYS A 291 5.45 16.35 -0.85
N TYR A 292 4.41 17.18 -0.89
CA TYR A 292 3.75 17.57 -2.14
C TYR A 292 4.64 18.31 -3.13
N SER A 293 5.48 19.26 -2.71
CA SER A 293 6.33 20.00 -3.65
C SER A 293 7.34 19.08 -4.35
N GLN A 294 7.87 18.07 -3.65
CA GLN A 294 8.75 17.06 -4.23
C GLN A 294 7.97 16.10 -5.13
N SER A 295 6.83 15.60 -4.66
CA SER A 295 5.92 14.74 -5.42
C SER A 295 5.52 15.37 -6.76
N LEU A 296 5.09 16.64 -6.76
CA LEU A 296 4.68 17.35 -7.97
C LEU A 296 5.83 17.47 -8.97
N LYS A 297 7.06 17.79 -8.49
CA LYS A 297 8.23 17.87 -9.36
C LYS A 297 8.54 16.54 -10.05
N VAL A 298 8.51 15.44 -9.29
CA VAL A 298 8.78 14.10 -9.81
C VAL A 298 7.67 13.65 -10.78
N LEU A 299 6.40 13.88 -10.44
CA LEU A 299 5.27 13.51 -11.30
C LEU A 299 5.21 14.32 -12.60
N ILE A 300 5.59 15.60 -12.60
CA ILE A 300 5.71 16.37 -13.84
C ILE A 300 6.82 15.77 -14.74
N SER A 301 7.96 15.39 -14.16
CA SER A 301 9.01 14.68 -14.90
C SER A 301 8.50 13.36 -15.48
N ALA A 302 7.70 12.61 -14.71
CA ALA A 302 7.09 11.36 -15.15
C ALA A 302 6.13 11.57 -16.34
N VAL A 303 5.30 12.61 -16.30
CA VAL A 303 4.43 13.02 -17.43
C VAL A 303 5.28 13.33 -18.66
N ASP A 304 6.30 14.17 -18.51
CA ASP A 304 7.17 14.59 -19.63
C ASP A 304 7.93 13.40 -20.24
N ARG A 305 8.37 12.43 -19.42
CA ARG A 305 8.99 11.19 -19.91
C ARG A 305 7.98 10.32 -20.64
N ALA A 306 6.84 10.04 -20.02
CA ALA A 306 5.82 9.17 -20.57
C ALA A 306 5.26 9.69 -21.91
N GLU A 307 5.14 11.01 -22.07
CA GLU A 307 4.79 11.63 -23.35
C GLU A 307 5.87 11.41 -24.42
N ARG A 308 7.15 11.62 -24.07
CA ARG A 308 8.28 11.44 -25.01
C ARG A 308 8.48 9.99 -25.43
N THR A 309 8.20 9.04 -24.54
CA THR A 309 8.36 7.60 -24.79
C THR A 309 7.08 6.91 -25.25
N GLU A 310 6.01 7.68 -25.51
CA GLU A 310 4.71 7.16 -25.93
C GLU A 310 4.22 6.02 -25.02
N SER A 311 4.33 6.21 -23.70
CA SER A 311 3.98 5.22 -22.67
C SER A 311 2.61 5.58 -22.06
N PRO A 312 1.49 5.15 -22.67
CA PRO A 312 0.16 5.67 -22.36
C PRO A 312 -0.29 5.36 -20.93
N GLU A 313 0.02 4.17 -20.41
CA GLU A 313 -0.36 3.77 -19.06
C GLU A 313 0.38 4.58 -17.99
N ALA A 314 1.70 4.74 -18.13
CA ALA A 314 2.50 5.60 -17.25
C ALA A 314 1.98 7.04 -17.27
N LEU A 315 1.60 7.54 -18.44
CA LEU A 315 1.04 8.90 -18.59
C LEU A 315 -0.31 9.05 -17.86
N VAL A 316 -1.20 8.06 -17.99
CA VAL A 316 -2.49 8.05 -17.25
C VAL A 316 -2.23 8.02 -15.75
N PHE A 317 -1.34 7.15 -15.28
CA PHE A 317 -0.97 7.04 -13.87
C PHE A 317 -0.40 8.37 -13.37
N ALA A 318 0.65 8.91 -13.99
CA ALA A 318 1.26 10.18 -13.56
C ALA A 318 0.22 11.31 -13.45
N ARG A 319 -0.68 11.44 -14.44
CA ARG A 319 -1.75 12.45 -14.42
C ARG A 319 -2.77 12.23 -13.32
N CYS A 320 -3.15 10.99 -13.01
CA CYS A 320 -4.05 10.70 -11.89
C CYS A 320 -3.46 11.21 -10.55
N TRP A 321 -2.15 11.03 -10.34
CA TRP A 321 -1.50 11.45 -9.10
C TRP A 321 -1.20 12.95 -9.06
N VAL A 322 -0.90 13.60 -10.19
CA VAL A 322 -0.88 15.08 -10.28
C VAL A 322 -2.26 15.65 -9.95
N GLY A 323 -3.31 15.10 -10.55
CA GLY A 323 -4.68 15.52 -10.28
C GLY A 323 -5.06 15.34 -8.81
N ARG A 324 -4.75 14.18 -8.22
CA ARG A 324 -4.95 13.91 -6.79
C ARG A 324 -4.22 14.90 -5.90
N LEU A 325 -2.97 15.24 -6.21
CA LEU A 325 -2.19 16.22 -5.45
C LEU A 325 -2.86 17.59 -5.44
N HIS A 326 -3.38 18.04 -6.58
CA HIS A 326 -4.15 19.28 -6.66
C HIS A 326 -5.46 19.20 -5.85
N VAL A 327 -6.18 18.06 -5.89
CA VAL A 327 -7.37 17.85 -5.05
C VAL A 327 -7.04 17.97 -3.56
N LEU A 328 -5.99 17.28 -3.09
CA LEU A 328 -5.58 17.30 -1.68
C LEU A 328 -5.15 18.70 -1.21
N ARG A 329 -4.62 19.53 -2.11
CA ARG A 329 -4.21 20.91 -1.85
C ARG A 329 -5.33 21.95 -2.03
N GLY A 330 -6.53 21.53 -2.44
CA GLY A 330 -7.66 22.43 -2.70
C GLY A 330 -7.53 23.23 -4.01
N GLU A 331 -6.64 22.83 -4.91
CA GLU A 331 -6.33 23.47 -6.19
C GLU A 331 -7.26 22.93 -7.28
N PHE A 332 -8.57 23.13 -7.12
CA PHE A 332 -9.60 22.48 -7.92
C PHE A 332 -9.59 22.88 -9.40
N ALA A 333 -9.21 24.13 -9.70
CA ALA A 333 -9.14 24.65 -11.06
C ALA A 333 -8.00 23.98 -11.87
N GLU A 334 -6.91 23.62 -11.18
CA GLU A 334 -5.76 22.90 -11.71
C GLU A 334 -6.04 21.40 -11.79
N ALA A 335 -6.71 20.82 -10.78
CA ALA A 335 -7.06 19.40 -10.73
C ALA A 335 -7.95 18.96 -11.90
N THR A 336 -9.02 19.72 -12.17
CA THR A 336 -10.08 19.37 -13.13
C THR A 336 -9.54 19.02 -14.53
N PRO A 337 -8.80 19.89 -15.22
CA PRO A 337 -8.34 19.61 -16.59
C PRO A 337 -7.29 18.49 -16.67
N VAL A 338 -6.60 18.17 -15.58
CA VAL A 338 -5.65 17.04 -15.53
C VAL A 338 -6.40 15.73 -15.36
N LEU A 339 -7.38 15.68 -14.45
CA LEU A 339 -8.21 14.50 -14.19
C LEU A 339 -9.14 14.15 -15.36
N GLU A 340 -9.71 15.14 -16.05
CA GLU A 340 -10.49 14.91 -17.28
C GLU A 340 -9.66 14.24 -18.38
N ARG A 341 -8.42 14.70 -18.58
CA ARG A 341 -7.49 14.08 -19.54
C ARG A 341 -7.10 12.68 -19.11
N ALA A 342 -6.78 12.48 -17.84
CA ALA A 342 -6.45 11.17 -17.30
C ALA A 342 -7.62 10.17 -17.49
N LEU A 343 -8.86 10.59 -17.18
CA LEU A 343 -10.05 9.78 -17.38
C LEU A 343 -10.31 9.44 -18.85
N GLN A 344 -10.19 10.43 -19.74
CA GLN A 344 -10.35 10.21 -21.17
C GLN A 344 -9.34 9.17 -21.70
N GLN A 345 -8.08 9.29 -21.30
CA GLN A 345 -7.03 8.37 -21.72
C GLN A 345 -7.16 6.98 -21.07
N ALA A 346 -7.49 6.91 -19.77
CA ALA A 346 -7.77 5.66 -19.10
C ALA A 346 -8.87 4.88 -19.83
N ARG A 347 -9.96 5.53 -20.24
CA ARG A 347 -11.01 4.88 -21.03
C ARG A 347 -10.56 4.37 -22.41
N ALA A 348 -9.46 4.90 -22.95
CA ALA A 348 -8.94 4.49 -24.24
C ALA A 348 -7.91 3.35 -24.15
N CYS A 349 -7.05 3.36 -23.13
CA CYS A 349 -5.91 2.43 -23.05
C CYS A 349 -5.84 1.61 -21.75
N TRP A 350 -6.54 2.01 -20.68
CA TRP A 350 -6.46 1.37 -19.37
C TRP A 350 -7.77 1.48 -18.59
N MET A 351 -8.81 0.79 -19.08
CA MET A 351 -10.16 0.90 -18.52
C MET A 351 -10.21 0.54 -17.03
N ALA A 352 -9.38 -0.41 -16.58
CA ALA A 352 -9.32 -0.83 -15.19
C ALA A 352 -8.94 0.32 -14.22
N LEU A 353 -8.16 1.31 -14.68
CA LEU A 353 -7.76 2.45 -13.86
C LEU A 353 -8.77 3.61 -13.91
N ALA A 354 -9.71 3.62 -14.87
CA ALA A 354 -10.66 4.72 -15.07
C ALA A 354 -11.48 5.14 -13.81
N PRO A 355 -11.86 4.24 -12.87
CA PRO A 355 -12.58 4.63 -11.66
C PRO A 355 -11.83 5.60 -10.76
N LEU A 356 -10.50 5.58 -10.77
CA LEU A 356 -9.67 6.43 -9.91
C LEU A 356 -9.78 7.92 -10.29
N PRO A 357 -9.41 8.36 -11.51
CA PRO A 357 -9.56 9.76 -11.90
C PRO A 357 -11.02 10.21 -11.93
N GLU A 358 -11.98 9.30 -12.19
CA GLU A 358 -13.42 9.61 -12.11
C GLU A 358 -13.85 9.91 -10.67
N SER A 359 -13.40 9.13 -9.69
CA SER A 359 -13.69 9.39 -8.27
C SER A 359 -13.06 10.69 -7.76
N LEU A 360 -11.83 10.98 -8.18
CA LEU A 360 -11.12 12.22 -7.83
C LEU A 360 -11.79 13.46 -8.46
N LEU A 361 -12.23 13.36 -9.71
CA LEU A 361 -12.96 14.43 -10.38
C LEU A 361 -14.32 14.67 -9.71
N ALA A 362 -15.01 13.59 -9.32
CA ALA A 362 -16.26 13.69 -8.57
C ALA A 362 -16.08 14.34 -7.20
N GLU A 363 -14.94 14.12 -6.53
CA GLU A 363 -14.60 14.81 -5.30
C GLU A 363 -14.42 16.33 -5.52
N VAL A 364 -13.85 16.74 -6.66
CA VAL A 364 -13.83 18.18 -7.04
C VAL A 364 -15.26 18.72 -7.19
N HIS A 365 -16.15 18.00 -7.87
CA HIS A 365 -17.55 18.41 -8.02
C HIS A 365 -18.26 18.50 -6.66
N LEU A 366 -18.06 17.54 -5.78
CA LEU A 366 -18.58 17.56 -4.41
C LEU A 366 -18.09 18.80 -3.63
N LEU A 367 -16.78 19.07 -3.66
CA LEU A 367 -16.17 20.19 -2.91
C LEU A 367 -16.53 21.56 -3.50
N THR A 368 -16.91 21.63 -4.77
CA THR A 368 -17.40 22.84 -5.45
C THR A 368 -18.93 22.98 -5.42
N GLY A 369 -19.65 21.99 -4.86
CA GLY A 369 -21.09 22.02 -4.63
C GLY A 369 -21.97 21.43 -5.74
N ASP A 370 -21.38 20.85 -6.79
CA ASP A 370 -22.11 20.12 -7.84
C ASP A 370 -22.37 18.66 -7.40
N LEU A 371 -23.33 18.49 -6.50
CA LEU A 371 -23.65 17.21 -5.88
C LEU A 371 -24.23 16.20 -6.89
N ASP A 372 -24.99 16.65 -7.88
CA ASP A 372 -25.62 15.77 -8.87
C ASP A 372 -24.58 15.13 -9.79
N THR A 373 -23.62 15.92 -10.30
CA THR A 373 -22.52 15.38 -11.11
C THR A 373 -21.61 14.48 -10.29
N ALA A 374 -21.29 14.87 -9.05
CA ALA A 374 -20.47 14.07 -8.14
C ALA A 374 -21.10 12.69 -7.89
N GLU A 375 -22.39 12.64 -7.52
CA GLU A 375 -23.08 11.38 -7.25
C GLU A 375 -23.07 10.45 -8.47
N SER A 376 -23.41 10.97 -9.65
CA SER A 376 -23.45 10.17 -10.88
C SER A 376 -22.09 9.59 -11.25
N GLN A 377 -21.01 10.36 -11.13
CA GLN A 377 -19.65 9.89 -11.39
C GLN A 377 -19.21 8.83 -10.38
N LEU A 378 -19.47 9.06 -9.09
CA LEU A 378 -19.09 8.13 -8.02
C LEU A 378 -19.88 6.81 -8.10
N GLU A 379 -21.15 6.84 -8.47
CA GLU A 379 -21.94 5.62 -8.69
C GLU A 379 -21.35 4.77 -9.82
N ARG A 380 -20.94 5.40 -10.93
CA ARG A 380 -20.26 4.69 -12.04
C ARG A 380 -18.92 4.12 -11.61
N ALA A 381 -18.10 4.91 -10.92
CA ALA A 381 -16.81 4.47 -10.41
C ALA A 381 -16.96 3.30 -9.43
N PHE A 382 -17.92 3.37 -8.50
CA PHE A 382 -18.21 2.31 -7.54
C PHE A 382 -18.64 1.01 -8.24
N VAL A 383 -19.58 1.09 -9.18
CA VAL A 383 -20.04 -0.10 -9.93
C VAL A 383 -18.88 -0.71 -10.72
N MET A 384 -18.03 0.10 -11.35
CA MET A 384 -16.87 -0.40 -12.08
C MET A 384 -15.84 -1.05 -11.15
N GLY A 385 -15.50 -0.43 -10.01
CA GLY A 385 -14.64 -1.04 -8.98
C GLY A 385 -15.14 -2.41 -8.54
N ARG A 386 -16.45 -2.55 -8.33
CA ARG A 386 -17.09 -3.84 -8.00
C ARG A 386 -16.98 -4.88 -9.11
N GLN A 387 -17.04 -4.48 -10.39
CA GLN A 387 -16.87 -5.42 -11.51
C GLN A 387 -15.42 -5.85 -11.68
N LEU A 388 -14.47 -5.00 -11.29
CA LEU A 388 -13.04 -5.30 -11.31
C LEU A 388 -12.58 -6.08 -10.06
N ASP A 389 -13.48 -6.28 -9.10
CA ASP A 389 -13.17 -6.83 -7.77
C ASP A 389 -11.98 -6.10 -7.12
N ASP A 390 -11.97 -4.77 -7.24
CA ASP A 390 -10.92 -3.89 -6.70
C ASP A 390 -11.46 -3.16 -5.46
N PRO A 391 -11.11 -3.59 -4.24
CA PRO A 391 -11.62 -2.98 -3.02
C PRO A 391 -11.16 -1.53 -2.84
N CYS A 392 -10.03 -1.14 -3.41
CA CYS A 392 -9.49 0.21 -3.33
C CYS A 392 -10.36 1.18 -4.14
N LEU A 393 -10.67 0.81 -5.38
CA LEU A 393 -11.53 1.61 -6.27
C LEU A 393 -12.99 1.63 -5.77
N GLU A 394 -13.48 0.53 -5.19
CA GLU A 394 -14.78 0.51 -4.51
C GLU A 394 -14.80 1.46 -3.31
N SER A 395 -13.75 1.42 -2.46
CA SER A 395 -13.68 2.18 -1.22
C SER A 395 -13.62 3.69 -1.46
N ILE A 396 -12.78 4.15 -2.39
CA ILE A 396 -12.66 5.59 -2.70
C ILE A 396 -13.97 6.16 -3.24
N ALA A 397 -14.67 5.41 -4.11
CA ALA A 397 -15.98 5.81 -4.60
C ALA A 397 -17.06 5.77 -3.50
N MET A 398 -17.03 4.75 -2.63
CA MET A 398 -17.96 4.65 -1.50
C MET A 398 -17.79 5.80 -0.50
N ARG A 399 -16.55 6.19 -0.23
CA ARG A 399 -16.23 7.37 0.58
C ARG A 399 -16.90 8.62 -0.01
N GLY A 400 -16.74 8.86 -1.31
CA GLY A 400 -17.34 10.00 -1.99
C GLY A 400 -18.88 9.98 -1.91
N LEU A 401 -19.51 8.82 -2.17
CA LEU A 401 -20.97 8.68 -2.09
C LEU A 401 -21.50 8.95 -0.67
N GLY A 402 -20.77 8.49 0.35
CA GLY A 402 -21.09 8.80 1.74
C GLY A 402 -21.07 10.29 2.03
N LEU A 403 -20.06 11.01 1.54
CA LEU A 403 -19.96 12.47 1.69
C LEU A 403 -21.05 13.22 0.92
N VAL A 404 -21.39 12.79 -0.30
CA VAL A 404 -22.54 13.35 -1.05
C VAL A 404 -23.84 13.15 -0.28
N ALA A 405 -24.07 11.96 0.27
CA ALA A 405 -25.27 11.68 1.05
C ALA A 405 -25.39 12.59 2.28
N VAL A 406 -24.30 12.82 3.02
CA VAL A 406 -24.26 13.79 4.13
C VAL A 406 -24.55 15.21 3.63
N ALA A 407 -23.93 15.64 2.51
CA ALA A 407 -24.17 16.97 1.94
C ALA A 407 -25.63 17.20 1.51
N ARG A 408 -26.37 16.13 1.17
CA ARG A 408 -27.81 16.16 0.88
C ARG A 408 -28.71 16.02 2.12
N GLY A 409 -28.14 15.98 3.33
CA GLY A 409 -28.89 15.80 4.59
C GLY A 409 -29.35 14.36 4.84
N GLN A 410 -28.76 13.37 4.17
CA GLN A 410 -29.05 11.94 4.37
C GLN A 410 -28.08 11.33 5.39
N ASP A 411 -28.00 11.94 6.59
CA ASP A 411 -26.97 11.71 7.59
C ASP A 411 -26.72 10.25 7.94
N SER A 412 -27.78 9.48 8.25
CA SER A 412 -27.65 8.07 8.61
C SER A 412 -27.13 7.20 7.47
N ARG A 413 -27.56 7.50 6.23
CA ARG A 413 -27.10 6.78 5.04
C ARG A 413 -25.63 7.10 4.76
N GLY A 414 -25.28 8.38 4.79
CA GLY A 414 -23.91 8.83 4.57
C GLY A 414 -22.94 8.28 5.61
N TYR A 415 -23.31 8.31 6.90
CA TYR A 415 -22.49 7.73 7.96
C TYR A 415 -22.29 6.22 7.80
N GLN A 416 -23.32 5.45 7.42
CA GLN A 416 -23.17 4.02 7.17
C GLN A 416 -22.23 3.74 6.00
N MET A 417 -22.33 4.50 4.91
CA MET A 417 -21.44 4.37 3.75
C MET A 417 -19.99 4.70 4.11
N LEU A 418 -19.77 5.66 5.02
CA LEU A 418 -18.44 6.01 5.52
C LEU A 418 -17.88 4.99 6.52
N ILE A 419 -18.71 4.23 7.23
CA ILE A 419 -18.26 3.04 7.98
C ILE A 419 -17.83 1.94 7.00
N ASP A 420 -18.59 1.76 5.92
CA ASP A 420 -18.37 0.68 4.96
C ASP A 420 -17.11 0.91 4.10
N ALA A 421 -16.79 2.16 3.73
CA ALA A 421 -15.63 2.47 2.88
C ALA A 421 -14.29 1.90 3.40
N PRO A 422 -13.79 2.24 4.60
CA PRO A 422 -12.54 1.66 5.11
C PRO A 422 -12.65 0.15 5.40
N ARG A 423 -13.87 -0.39 5.58
CA ARG A 423 -14.08 -1.84 5.70
C ARG A 423 -13.91 -2.55 4.36
N ILE A 424 -14.40 -1.97 3.27
CA ILE A 424 -14.25 -2.51 1.91
C ILE A 424 -12.76 -2.61 1.57
N SER A 425 -11.97 -1.57 1.84
CA SER A 425 -10.51 -1.60 1.64
C SER A 425 -9.77 -2.53 2.60
N ARG A 426 -10.44 -3.27 3.49
CA ARG A 426 -9.82 -4.34 4.30
C ARG A 426 -10.26 -5.73 3.83
N ARG A 427 -11.05 -5.82 2.76
CA ARG A 427 -11.54 -7.10 2.20
C ARG A 427 -10.39 -8.00 1.79
N LEU A 428 -9.29 -7.41 1.35
CA LEU A 428 -8.08 -8.12 0.98
C LEU A 428 -6.86 -7.52 1.71
N PRO A 429 -5.88 -8.36 2.09
CA PRO A 429 -4.68 -7.90 2.80
C PRO A 429 -3.80 -6.95 1.96
N ASP A 430 -3.94 -6.96 0.63
CA ASP A 430 -3.21 -6.15 -0.35
C ASP A 430 -3.80 -4.80 -0.70
N SER A 431 -4.80 -4.36 0.05
CA SER A 431 -5.44 -3.09 -0.25
C SER A 431 -4.54 -1.90 0.09
N TYR A 432 -4.61 -0.87 -0.77
CA TYR A 432 -3.87 0.37 -0.64
C TYR A 432 -4.23 1.11 0.66
N ARG A 433 -3.33 1.07 1.65
CA ARG A 433 -3.51 1.59 3.02
C ARG A 433 -3.86 3.08 3.06
N TRP A 434 -3.39 3.86 2.09
CA TRP A 434 -3.74 5.28 2.03
C TRP A 434 -5.23 5.51 1.79
N ILE A 435 -5.88 4.70 0.95
CA ILE A 435 -7.32 4.80 0.68
C ILE A 435 -8.14 4.47 1.94
N GLU A 436 -7.70 3.47 2.71
CA GLU A 436 -8.32 3.17 4.02
C GLU A 436 -8.25 4.38 4.95
N ALA A 437 -7.06 4.97 5.13
CA ALA A 437 -6.86 6.12 5.99
C ALA A 437 -7.65 7.34 5.47
N TYR A 438 -7.74 7.51 4.15
CA TYR A 438 -8.54 8.57 3.54
C TYR A 438 -10.05 8.41 3.79
N GLY A 439 -10.54 7.16 3.78
CA GLY A 439 -11.90 6.80 4.21
C GLY A 439 -12.14 7.07 5.70
N LEU A 440 -11.19 6.67 6.56
CA LEU A 440 -11.26 6.90 8.00
C LEU A 440 -11.29 8.40 8.34
N ASP A 441 -10.53 9.26 7.66
CA ASP A 441 -10.59 10.71 7.86
C ASP A 441 -12.00 11.28 7.60
N ALA A 442 -12.63 10.89 6.49
CA ALA A 442 -13.99 11.30 6.18
C ALA A 442 -15.00 10.79 7.21
N LEU A 443 -14.84 9.53 7.66
CA LEU A 443 -15.65 8.94 8.73
C LEU A 443 -15.49 9.70 10.05
N CYS A 444 -14.26 10.04 10.45
CA CYS A 444 -13.99 10.78 11.68
C CYS A 444 -14.70 12.14 11.68
N ARG A 445 -14.56 12.90 10.59
CA ARG A 445 -15.21 14.20 10.43
C ARG A 445 -16.73 14.11 10.59
N VAL A 446 -17.37 13.21 9.84
CA VAL A 446 -18.83 13.04 9.91
C VAL A 446 -19.27 12.49 11.28
N ALA A 447 -18.49 11.61 11.89
CA ALA A 447 -18.77 11.09 13.22
C ALA A 447 -18.75 12.20 14.29
N ILE A 448 -17.80 13.14 14.21
CA ILE A 448 -17.74 14.32 15.09
C ILE A 448 -18.94 15.22 14.85
N ASP A 449 -19.19 15.61 13.59
CA ASP A 449 -20.27 16.54 13.23
C ASP A 449 -21.66 16.04 13.68
N GLN A 450 -21.87 14.73 13.64
CA GLN A 450 -23.11 14.08 14.06
C GLN A 450 -23.13 13.65 15.55
N GLY A 451 -22.06 13.90 16.31
CA GLY A 451 -21.99 13.53 17.73
C GLY A 451 -22.01 12.02 17.99
N GLN A 452 -21.44 11.23 17.08
CA GLN A 452 -21.40 9.77 17.18
C GLN A 452 -20.45 9.31 18.30
N ALA A 453 -20.95 8.49 19.22
CA ALA A 453 -20.16 7.97 20.35
C ALA A 453 -18.92 7.15 19.92
N ALA A 454 -18.92 6.63 18.69
CA ALA A 454 -17.80 5.87 18.13
C ALA A 454 -16.65 6.73 17.60
N ALA A 455 -16.80 8.06 17.49
CA ALA A 455 -15.79 8.96 16.91
C ALA A 455 -14.39 8.80 17.53
N PRO A 456 -14.20 8.73 18.88
CA PRO A 456 -12.87 8.57 19.46
C PRO A 456 -12.13 7.31 18.98
N ARG A 457 -12.86 6.21 18.76
CA ARG A 457 -12.28 4.97 18.25
C ARG A 457 -11.79 5.14 16.82
N TRP A 458 -12.61 5.73 15.95
CA TRP A 458 -12.24 5.96 14.55
C TRP A 458 -11.03 6.89 14.40
N ILE A 459 -10.94 7.89 15.27
CA ILE A 459 -9.79 8.81 15.30
C ILE A 459 -8.52 8.08 15.74
N THR A 460 -8.62 7.19 16.73
CA THR A 460 -7.50 6.35 17.17
C THR A 460 -7.04 5.40 16.06
N ASP A 461 -7.98 4.81 15.32
CA ASP A 461 -7.68 3.94 14.16
C ASP A 461 -6.95 4.72 13.06
N LEU A 462 -7.42 5.93 12.74
CA LEU A 462 -6.77 6.81 11.76
C LEU A 462 -5.36 7.22 12.20
N GLU A 463 -5.19 7.67 13.44
CA GLU A 463 -3.90 8.09 13.99
C GLU A 463 -2.90 6.93 13.98
N SER A 464 -3.32 5.75 14.44
CA SER A 464 -2.46 4.56 14.50
C SER A 464 -2.00 4.14 13.10
N LEU A 465 -2.92 4.14 12.12
CA LEU A 465 -2.60 3.82 10.73
C LEU A 465 -1.68 4.88 10.10
N ALA A 466 -2.04 6.16 10.21
CA ALA A 466 -1.29 7.25 9.62
C ALA A 466 0.12 7.37 10.22
N ALA A 467 0.26 7.21 11.53
CA ALA A 467 1.57 7.21 12.20
C ALA A 467 2.41 5.99 11.77
N ARG A 468 1.83 4.79 11.76
CA ARG A 468 2.50 3.55 11.37
C ARG A 468 3.07 3.60 9.96
N CYS A 469 2.31 4.14 9.01
CA CYS A 469 2.74 4.26 7.61
C CYS A 469 3.49 5.57 7.31
N GLY A 470 3.56 6.53 8.25
CA GLY A 470 4.18 7.83 7.99
C GLY A 470 3.37 8.76 7.06
N MET A 471 2.04 8.64 7.04
CA MET A 471 1.12 9.51 6.30
C MET A 471 0.91 10.83 7.06
N ARG A 472 1.87 11.74 6.94
CA ARG A 472 2.00 12.94 7.81
C ARG A 472 0.76 13.84 7.82
N GLU A 473 0.15 14.10 6.67
CA GLU A 473 -1.07 14.93 6.63
C GLU A 473 -2.26 14.24 7.32
N LEU A 474 -2.45 12.94 7.11
CA LEU A 474 -3.53 12.19 7.75
C LEU A 474 -3.32 12.07 9.26
N LEU A 475 -2.07 12.05 9.73
CA LEU A 475 -1.73 12.15 11.14
C LEU A 475 -2.11 13.52 11.71
N VAL A 476 -1.79 14.61 11.00
CA VAL A 476 -2.24 15.96 11.39
C VAL A 476 -3.75 16.01 11.50
N ARG A 477 -4.49 15.48 10.52
CA ARG A 477 -5.95 15.43 10.54
C ARG A 477 -6.49 14.64 11.74
N ALA A 478 -5.92 13.48 12.05
CA ALA A 478 -6.29 12.70 13.23
C ALA A 478 -6.11 13.49 14.54
N LEU A 479 -4.99 14.20 14.67
CA LEU A 479 -4.72 15.06 15.82
C LEU A 479 -5.68 16.24 15.92
N LEU A 480 -6.05 16.87 14.79
CA LEU A 480 -7.09 17.91 14.75
C LEU A 480 -8.45 17.35 15.19
N HIS A 481 -8.81 16.14 14.76
CA HIS A 481 -10.05 15.47 15.19
C HIS A 481 -10.06 15.19 16.71
N LYS A 482 -8.93 14.73 17.28
CA LYS A 482 -8.79 14.60 18.75
C LYS A 482 -8.96 15.93 19.46
N ALA A 483 -8.37 16.97 18.90
CA ALA A 483 -8.44 18.30 19.46
C ALA A 483 -9.90 18.79 19.52
N LEU A 484 -10.68 18.60 18.46
CA LEU A 484 -12.12 18.90 18.43
C LEU A 484 -12.93 18.13 19.49
N LEU A 485 -12.45 16.96 19.95
CA LEU A 485 -13.06 16.18 21.04
C LEU A 485 -12.55 16.55 22.44
N GLY A 486 -11.76 17.62 22.59
CA GLY A 486 -11.35 18.16 23.88
C GLY A 486 -9.94 17.80 24.34
N GLU A 487 -9.06 17.37 23.44
CA GLU A 487 -7.63 17.14 23.72
C GLU A 487 -6.75 18.28 23.15
N PRO A 488 -6.62 19.44 23.83
CA PRO A 488 -5.93 20.61 23.29
C PRO A 488 -4.45 20.38 22.97
N ALA A 489 -3.77 19.47 23.68
CA ALA A 489 -2.37 19.14 23.40
C ALA A 489 -2.18 18.54 21.99
N ALA A 490 -3.20 17.88 21.43
CA ALA A 490 -3.14 17.35 20.07
C ALA A 490 -3.07 18.46 19.02
N PHE A 491 -3.70 19.62 19.29
CA PHE A 491 -3.66 20.78 18.38
C PHE A 491 -2.24 21.33 18.22
N GLU A 492 -1.48 21.44 19.32
CA GLU A 492 -0.10 21.93 19.29
C GLU A 492 0.80 21.05 18.41
N ILE A 493 0.68 19.73 18.54
CA ILE A 493 1.43 18.76 17.71
C ILE A 493 0.98 18.85 16.26
N ALA A 494 -0.33 18.97 16.01
CA ALA A 494 -0.87 19.11 14.65
C ALA A 494 -0.29 20.36 13.95
N CYS A 495 -0.23 21.50 14.64
CA CYS A 495 0.37 22.72 14.12
C CYS A 495 1.87 22.56 13.81
N ASP A 496 2.64 21.95 14.71
CA ASP A 496 4.07 21.73 14.50
C ASP A 496 4.33 20.84 13.27
N LEU A 497 3.64 19.69 13.18
CA LEU A 497 3.75 18.79 12.04
C LEU A 497 3.30 19.46 10.73
N ALA A 498 2.22 20.24 10.74
CA ALA A 498 1.70 20.90 9.55
C ALA A 498 2.69 21.92 8.95
N THR A 499 3.57 22.53 9.74
CA THR A 499 4.56 23.51 9.25
C THR A 499 5.47 22.95 8.15
N THR A 500 5.63 21.64 8.11
CA THR A 500 6.50 20.91 7.18
C THR A 500 5.74 20.29 6.01
N ILE A 501 4.45 20.63 5.84
CA ILE A 501 3.56 20.14 4.77
C ILE A 501 3.10 21.34 3.91
N ASP A 502 3.45 21.32 2.62
CA ASP A 502 3.06 22.33 1.64
C ASP A 502 1.62 22.09 1.15
N ASN A 503 0.65 22.35 2.02
CA ASN A 503 -0.77 22.22 1.73
C ASN A 503 -1.58 23.44 2.22
N PRO A 504 -1.89 24.40 1.33
CA PRO A 504 -2.69 25.58 1.68
C PRO A 504 -4.08 25.23 2.26
N PHE A 505 -4.71 24.18 1.75
CA PHE A 505 -6.02 23.73 2.23
C PHE A 505 -5.97 23.22 3.68
N LEU A 506 -4.93 22.46 4.03
CA LEU A 506 -4.68 22.04 5.42
C LEU A 506 -4.44 23.24 6.34
N HIS A 507 -3.58 24.18 5.93
CA HIS A 507 -3.28 25.38 6.71
C HIS A 507 -4.52 26.24 6.97
N ASN A 508 -5.40 26.37 5.97
CA ASN A 508 -6.69 27.05 6.13
C ASN A 508 -7.59 26.32 7.12
N ALA A 509 -7.66 24.98 7.08
CA ALA A 509 -8.45 24.19 8.04
C ALA A 509 -7.95 24.36 9.48
N ILE A 510 -6.63 24.37 9.69
CA ILE A 510 -6.02 24.63 11.00
C ILE A 510 -6.40 26.04 11.49
N ALA A 511 -6.28 27.06 10.64
CA ALA A 511 -6.62 28.44 11.00
C ALA A 511 -8.11 28.64 11.34
N GLN A 512 -9.00 27.82 10.77
CA GLN A 512 -10.43 27.83 11.06
C GLN A 512 -10.81 27.03 12.31
N THR A 513 -9.96 26.09 12.73
CA THR A 513 -10.15 25.30 13.94
C THR A 513 -9.92 26.19 15.15
N LYS A 514 -11.01 26.67 15.76
CA LYS A 514 -10.95 27.56 16.92
C LYS A 514 -10.76 26.75 18.20
N PHE A 515 -9.69 27.05 18.92
CA PHE A 515 -9.47 26.66 20.31
C PHE A 515 -9.68 27.83 21.26
#